data_AF-A0A9D0HID7-F1
#
_entry.id   AF-A0A9D0HID7-F1
#
_cell.length_a   1.000
_cell.length_b   1.000
_cell.length_c   1.000
_cell.angle_alpha   90.00
_cell.angle_beta   90.00
_cell.angle_gamma   90.00
#
_symmetry.space_group_name_H-M   'P 1'
#
loop_
_entity.id
_entity.type
_entity.pdbx_description
1 polymer ?
#
loop_
_entity_poly.entity_id
_entity_poly.type
_entity_poly.pdbx_seq_one_letter_code
_entity_poly.pdbx_strand_id
1 'polypeptide(L)'
;MRTPTVYLLVTVGAAGGAALLLWPRWLRPPPAATSASAAPRPPPRHAPPAGDGGGPPAGVAGVAGPATTAVAAASPLCPAEMVYVEGNYCPFVAHRCERYVGGDPSPSGDFRRDRVRRCQRYRDTLLCEGRPSRLRYCIDRYEYPGIVGTKPAVMMSFRQARAACETEGKRLCYADEWAFACEGKRTLPYPYGLERDQTRCLVDRPSPIVDREALANPRDVSLEIQRLDRRVASGSQPQCRSPF
;
A
#
# COMPACT_ATOMS: atom_id res chain seq x y z
N MET A 1 -29.31 -38.96 79.00
CA MET A 1 -29.30 -39.32 77.55
C MET A 1 -27.96 -38.83 77.00
N ARG A 2 -26.90 -39.66 77.16
CA ARG A 2 -26.35 -40.61 76.18
C ARG A 2 -25.64 -39.95 74.97
N THR A 3 -24.35 -39.66 75.18
CA THR A 3 -23.15 -40.22 74.48
C THR A 3 -22.97 -40.09 72.95
N PRO A 4 -21.70 -40.11 72.47
CA PRO A 4 -21.16 -39.35 71.34
C PRO A 4 -20.98 -40.20 70.07
N THR A 5 -20.79 -39.59 68.89
CA THR A 5 -20.27 -40.32 67.70
C THR A 5 -19.63 -39.34 66.70
N VAL A 6 -18.30 -39.19 66.73
CA VAL A 6 -17.29 -39.77 65.80
C VAL A 6 -16.80 -38.74 64.77
N TYR A 7 -15.59 -38.25 65.03
CA TYR A 7 -14.66 -37.69 64.06
C TYR A 7 -14.28 -38.77 63.05
N LEU A 8 -14.43 -38.49 61.75
CA LEU A 8 -13.82 -39.29 60.70
C LEU A 8 -12.81 -38.42 59.95
N LEU A 9 -11.56 -38.63 60.33
CA LEU A 9 -10.35 -38.22 59.62
C LEU A 9 -10.38 -38.84 58.21
N VAL A 10 -10.33 -37.99 57.18
CA VAL A 10 -9.90 -38.42 55.85
C VAL A 10 -8.54 -37.77 55.59
N THR A 11 -7.49 -38.46 56.06
CA THR A 11 -6.13 -38.30 55.58
C THR A 11 -5.95 -39.21 54.37
N VAL A 12 -5.99 -38.66 53.16
CA VAL A 12 -5.46 -39.34 51.97
C VAL A 12 -4.18 -38.62 51.57
N GLY A 13 -3.09 -39.37 51.63
CA GLY A 13 -1.72 -38.89 51.56
C GLY A 13 -1.38 -38.20 50.24
N ALA A 14 -0.82 -37.01 50.36
CA ALA A 14 0.03 -36.43 49.34
C ALA A 14 1.41 -37.09 49.43
N ALA A 15 1.58 -38.25 48.80
CA ALA A 15 2.89 -38.85 48.58
C ALA A 15 2.97 -39.34 47.13
N GLY A 16 3.65 -38.56 46.28
CA GLY A 16 3.96 -38.96 44.91
C GLY A 16 3.90 -37.82 43.90
N GLY A 17 4.66 -36.73 44.11
CA GLY A 17 4.64 -35.59 43.17
C GLY A 17 5.94 -34.82 43.05
N ALA A 18 7.08 -35.36 43.50
CA ALA A 18 8.33 -34.57 43.61
C ALA A 18 9.56 -35.24 42.98
N ALA A 19 9.41 -36.04 41.92
CA ALA A 19 10.55 -36.71 41.27
C ALA A 19 10.64 -36.52 39.74
N LEU A 20 9.96 -35.53 39.16
CA LEU A 20 10.04 -35.25 37.70
C LEU A 20 10.66 -33.88 37.33
N LEU A 21 11.21 -33.14 38.30
CA LEU A 21 11.76 -31.80 38.06
C LEU A 21 13.28 -31.73 37.93
N LEU A 22 13.98 -32.87 37.82
CA LEU A 22 15.45 -32.90 37.67
C LEU A 22 15.92 -33.83 36.54
N TRP A 23 15.13 -34.02 35.48
CA TRP A 23 15.62 -34.71 34.29
C TRP A 23 16.37 -33.74 33.36
N PRO A 24 17.62 -34.05 32.97
CA PRO A 24 18.40 -33.19 32.08
C PRO A 24 17.67 -33.01 30.74
N ARG A 25 17.34 -31.75 30.40
CA ARG A 25 16.65 -31.36 29.16
C ARG A 25 17.39 -31.75 27.87
N TRP A 26 18.61 -32.24 27.96
CA TRP A 26 19.50 -32.60 26.86
C TRP A 26 19.28 -34.03 26.33
N LEU A 27 18.48 -34.85 27.03
CA LEU A 27 18.13 -36.22 26.60
C LEU A 27 16.82 -36.28 25.79
N ARG A 28 16.23 -35.14 25.43
CA ARG A 28 15.06 -35.11 24.54
C ARG A 28 15.50 -35.34 23.09
N PRO A 29 15.05 -36.41 22.41
CA PRO A 29 15.25 -36.54 20.98
C PRO A 29 14.58 -35.36 20.25
N PRO A 30 15.18 -34.84 19.16
CA PRO A 30 14.56 -33.79 18.38
C PRO A 30 13.22 -34.28 17.81
N PRO A 31 12.19 -33.41 17.73
CA PRO A 31 10.95 -33.77 17.06
C PRO A 31 11.24 -34.12 15.60
N ALA A 32 10.66 -35.22 15.13
CA ALA A 32 10.78 -35.64 13.74
C ALA A 32 10.38 -34.49 12.81
N ALA A 33 11.26 -34.19 11.84
CA ALA A 33 11.01 -33.17 10.84
C ALA A 33 9.74 -33.53 10.07
N THR A 34 8.66 -32.78 10.32
CA THR A 34 7.43 -32.89 9.54
C THR A 34 7.73 -32.29 8.17
N SER A 35 7.64 -33.13 7.14
CA SER A 35 7.78 -32.74 5.75
C SER A 35 6.86 -31.55 5.45
N ALA A 36 7.44 -30.45 4.98
CA ALA A 36 6.70 -29.28 4.54
C ALA A 36 5.74 -29.68 3.42
N SER A 37 4.45 -29.70 3.74
CA SER A 37 3.38 -29.84 2.75
C SER A 37 3.45 -28.64 1.80
N ALA A 38 3.63 -28.91 0.52
CA ALA A 38 3.71 -27.90 -0.53
C ALA A 38 2.45 -27.03 -0.52
N ALA A 39 2.64 -25.71 -0.47
CA ALA A 39 1.54 -24.75 -0.59
C ALA A 39 0.79 -24.97 -1.93
N PRO A 40 -0.56 -24.90 -1.94
CA PRO A 40 -1.33 -25.03 -3.18
C PRO A 40 -0.97 -23.94 -4.18
N ARG A 41 -0.83 -24.30 -5.47
CA ARG A 41 -0.62 -23.35 -6.56
C ARG A 41 -1.83 -22.40 -6.69
N PRO A 42 -1.62 -21.10 -7.00
CA PRO A 42 -2.72 -20.19 -7.28
C PRO A 42 -3.47 -20.61 -8.55
N PRO A 43 -4.80 -20.38 -8.63
CA PRO A 43 -5.60 -20.75 -9.79
C PRO A 43 -5.21 -19.93 -11.03
N PRO A 44 -5.39 -20.49 -12.24
CA PRO A 44 -5.12 -19.79 -13.48
C PRO A 44 -6.05 -18.58 -13.67
N ARG A 45 -5.46 -17.48 -14.18
CA ARG A 45 -6.17 -16.25 -14.52
C ARG A 45 -7.17 -16.56 -15.65
N HIS A 46 -8.44 -16.26 -15.43
CA HIS A 46 -9.46 -16.41 -16.47
C HIS A 46 -9.23 -15.35 -17.54
N ALA A 47 -9.15 -15.79 -18.80
CA ALA A 47 -9.12 -14.89 -19.95
C ALA A 47 -10.52 -14.30 -20.19
N PRO A 48 -10.65 -13.02 -20.54
CA PRO A 48 -11.93 -12.46 -20.95
C PRO A 48 -12.38 -13.06 -22.31
N PRO A 49 -13.69 -13.26 -22.53
CA PRO A 49 -14.21 -13.74 -23.81
C PRO A 49 -14.00 -12.70 -24.92
N ALA A 50 -13.69 -13.19 -26.12
CA ALA A 50 -13.63 -12.39 -27.34
C ALA A 50 -15.05 -11.90 -27.70
N GLY A 51 -15.23 -10.58 -27.76
CA GLY A 51 -16.45 -9.95 -28.23
C GLY A 51 -16.28 -9.52 -29.69
N ASP A 52 -17.21 -9.99 -30.53
CA ASP A 52 -17.24 -9.77 -31.97
C ASP A 52 -17.43 -8.31 -32.38
N GLY A 53 -16.77 -7.94 -33.48
CA GLY A 53 -16.76 -6.59 -34.03
C GLY A 53 -18.08 -6.19 -34.67
N GLY A 54 -18.53 -4.98 -34.33
CA GLY A 54 -19.51 -4.20 -35.08
C GLY A 54 -18.92 -2.83 -35.39
N GLY A 55 -18.69 -2.54 -36.67
CA GLY A 55 -18.18 -1.25 -37.14
C GLY A 55 -19.25 -0.13 -37.11
N PRO A 56 -18.85 1.15 -37.05
CA PRO A 56 -19.79 2.28 -36.99
C PRO A 56 -20.13 2.84 -38.39
N PRO A 57 -21.31 3.48 -38.59
CA PRO A 57 -21.54 4.33 -39.74
C PRO A 57 -21.02 5.76 -39.50
N ALA A 58 -20.73 6.41 -40.63
CA ALA A 58 -20.04 7.68 -40.75
C ALA A 58 -20.92 8.93 -40.55
N GLY A 59 -20.27 9.99 -40.05
CA GLY A 59 -20.37 11.35 -40.60
C GLY A 59 -21.37 12.33 -39.98
N VAL A 60 -20.85 13.39 -39.36
CA VAL A 60 -21.24 14.80 -39.61
C VAL A 60 -20.09 15.75 -39.19
N ALA A 61 -20.07 16.91 -39.87
CA ALA A 61 -18.97 17.85 -40.00
C ALA A 61 -18.78 18.81 -38.81
N GLY A 62 -17.65 19.51 -38.81
CA GLY A 62 -17.06 20.17 -37.64
C GLY A 62 -17.46 21.62 -37.38
N VAL A 63 -16.99 22.12 -36.23
CA VAL A 63 -16.83 23.54 -35.90
C VAL A 63 -15.53 23.69 -35.09
N ALA A 64 -14.75 24.72 -35.40
CA ALA A 64 -13.38 24.94 -34.96
C ALA A 64 -13.25 25.57 -33.56
N GLY A 65 -12.31 25.02 -32.77
CA GLY A 65 -11.40 25.70 -31.81
C GLY A 65 -11.99 26.37 -30.55
N PRO A 66 -11.40 26.10 -29.37
CA PRO A 66 -10.10 26.72 -29.09
C PRO A 66 -9.03 25.79 -28.46
N ALA A 67 -7.77 26.21 -28.68
CA ALA A 67 -6.52 25.86 -28.01
C ALA A 67 -6.47 24.53 -27.23
N THR A 68 -6.12 23.46 -27.95
CA THR A 68 -5.77 22.17 -27.36
C THR A 68 -4.43 22.29 -26.63
N THR A 69 -4.48 22.43 -25.31
CA THR A 69 -3.39 21.97 -24.44
C THR A 69 -3.12 20.53 -24.84
N ALA A 70 -1.87 20.17 -25.16
CA ALA A 70 -1.51 18.82 -25.56
C ALA A 70 -1.83 17.84 -24.42
N VAL A 71 -3.02 17.27 -24.45
CA VAL A 71 -3.37 16.07 -23.68
C VAL A 71 -2.49 14.97 -24.25
N ALA A 72 -1.56 14.47 -23.42
CA ALA A 72 -0.75 13.32 -23.76
C ALA A 72 -1.68 12.24 -24.35
N ALA A 73 -1.43 11.87 -25.61
CA ALA A 73 -2.31 11.02 -26.37
C ALA A 73 -2.69 9.78 -25.55
N ALA A 74 -3.98 9.58 -25.33
CA ALA A 74 -4.48 8.31 -24.82
C ALA A 74 -3.97 7.22 -25.76
N SER A 75 -3.15 6.30 -25.25
CA SER A 75 -2.85 5.10 -26.00
C SER A 75 -4.20 4.43 -26.35
N PRO A 76 -4.44 3.98 -27.59
CA PRO A 76 -5.69 3.32 -27.97
C PRO A 76 -5.97 2.01 -27.20
N LEU A 77 -5.05 1.63 -26.31
CA LEU A 77 -5.07 0.44 -25.48
C LEU A 77 -5.76 0.65 -24.13
N CYS A 78 -5.95 1.90 -23.69
CA CYS A 78 -6.56 2.21 -22.40
C CYS A 78 -7.68 3.25 -22.54
N PRO A 79 -8.69 3.20 -21.66
CA PRO A 79 -9.63 4.30 -21.47
C PRO A 79 -8.92 5.65 -21.25
N ALA A 80 -9.57 6.76 -21.61
CA ALA A 80 -8.95 8.10 -21.61
C ALA A 80 -8.46 8.55 -20.23
N GLU A 81 -9.12 8.09 -19.16
CA GLU A 81 -8.81 8.34 -17.76
C GLU A 81 -7.65 7.49 -17.20
N MET A 82 -7.17 6.51 -17.98
CA MET A 82 -6.09 5.61 -17.59
C MET A 82 -4.82 5.85 -18.40
N VAL A 83 -3.71 5.35 -17.88
CA VAL A 83 -2.38 5.38 -18.51
C VAL A 83 -1.97 3.95 -18.84
N TYR A 84 -1.49 3.75 -20.07
CA TYR A 84 -0.93 2.47 -20.50
C TYR A 84 0.49 2.30 -19.97
N VAL A 85 0.70 1.26 -19.19
CA VAL A 85 2.00 0.93 -18.60
C VAL A 85 2.53 -0.35 -19.20
N GLU A 86 3.76 -0.30 -19.72
CA GLU A 86 4.45 -1.46 -20.28
C GLU A 86 5.96 -1.39 -20.04
N GLY A 87 6.54 -2.52 -19.64
CA GLY A 87 7.99 -2.70 -19.57
C GLY A 87 8.39 -3.83 -18.63
N ASN A 88 9.68 -3.87 -18.29
CA ASN A 88 10.24 -4.87 -17.39
C ASN A 88 10.26 -4.30 -15.97
N TYR A 89 9.56 -4.95 -15.06
CA TYR A 89 9.54 -4.64 -13.64
C TYR A 89 10.60 -5.46 -12.90
N CYS A 90 11.32 -4.81 -11.98
CA CYS A 90 12.25 -5.46 -11.08
C CYS A 90 11.56 -5.73 -9.74
N PRO A 91 11.48 -6.98 -9.25
CA PRO A 91 10.76 -7.28 -8.02
C PRO A 91 11.48 -6.79 -6.75
N PHE A 92 12.81 -6.67 -6.78
CA PHE A 92 13.61 -6.23 -5.65
C PHE A 92 14.60 -5.16 -6.09
N VAL A 93 14.31 -3.93 -5.66
CA VAL A 93 15.04 -2.73 -6.07
C VAL A 93 15.82 -2.20 -4.87
N ALA A 94 17.11 -1.90 -5.09
CA ALA A 94 17.90 -1.14 -4.14
C ALA A 94 18.59 0.04 -4.82
N HIS A 95 18.49 1.20 -4.17
CA HIS A 95 19.22 2.41 -4.53
C HIS A 95 20.20 2.79 -3.42
N ARG A 96 21.39 3.26 -3.81
CA ARG A 96 22.36 3.81 -2.86
C ARG A 96 22.06 5.30 -2.64
N CYS A 97 21.89 5.70 -1.38
CA CYS A 97 21.71 7.11 -1.04
C CYS A 97 23.05 7.86 -1.06
N GLU A 98 23.07 9.06 -1.65
CA GLU A 98 24.22 10.00 -1.63
C GLU A 98 24.11 11.01 -0.51
N ARG A 99 22.91 11.51 -0.26
CA ARG A 99 22.64 12.55 0.74
C ARG A 99 21.36 12.25 1.47
N TYR A 100 21.38 12.35 2.79
CA TYR A 100 20.23 12.13 3.64
C TYR A 100 19.59 13.46 4.09
N VAL A 101 18.31 13.41 4.45
CA VAL A 101 17.56 14.47 5.14
C VAL A 101 16.80 13.89 6.33
N GLY A 102 16.59 14.70 7.36
CA GLY A 102 16.07 14.26 8.64
C GLY A 102 17.10 13.46 9.44
N GLY A 103 16.73 13.06 10.65
CA GLY A 103 17.69 12.62 11.66
C GLY A 103 18.04 13.72 12.67
N ASP A 104 17.62 14.96 12.38
CA ASP A 104 17.69 16.09 13.29
C ASP A 104 16.40 16.19 14.14
N PRO A 105 16.45 16.72 15.37
CA PRO A 105 15.26 16.92 16.21
C PRO A 105 14.21 17.79 15.50
N SER A 106 12.98 17.29 15.35
CA SER A 106 11.87 18.06 14.81
C SER A 106 11.42 19.14 15.80
N PRO A 107 11.07 20.35 15.35
CA PRO A 107 10.40 21.36 16.19
C PRO A 107 9.10 20.86 16.83
N SER A 108 8.49 19.80 16.28
CA SER A 108 7.28 19.18 16.81
C SER A 108 7.52 18.25 18.01
N GLY A 109 8.76 17.97 18.40
CA GLY A 109 9.10 17.03 19.48
C GLY A 109 8.68 15.57 19.22
N ASP A 110 8.42 15.22 17.96
CA ASP A 110 8.02 13.85 17.59
C ASP A 110 9.25 12.96 17.41
N PHE A 111 9.69 12.37 18.53
CA PHE A 111 10.85 11.48 18.62
C PHE A 111 10.84 10.28 17.65
N ARG A 112 9.68 9.92 17.06
CA ARG A 112 9.60 8.84 16.06
C ARG A 112 10.07 9.29 14.69
N ARG A 113 9.87 10.57 14.35
CA ARG A 113 10.31 11.16 13.07
C ARG A 113 11.75 11.65 13.12
N ASP A 114 12.18 12.09 14.29
CA ASP A 114 13.51 12.67 14.54
C ASP A 114 14.66 11.70 14.26
N ARG A 115 14.40 10.38 14.26
CA ARG A 115 15.43 9.35 14.02
C ARG A 115 15.41 8.75 12.61
N VAL A 116 14.39 9.04 11.79
CA VAL A 116 14.27 8.42 10.47
C VAL A 116 14.96 9.29 9.43
N ARG A 117 16.21 8.95 9.12
CA ARG A 117 16.91 9.49 7.95
C ARG A 117 16.23 9.01 6.68
N ARG A 118 15.80 9.95 5.86
CA ARG A 118 15.28 9.68 4.52
C ARG A 118 16.33 10.07 3.50
N CYS A 119 16.34 9.43 2.35
CA CYS A 119 17.25 9.87 1.30
C CYS A 119 16.74 11.19 0.71
N GLN A 120 17.64 12.15 0.52
CA GLN A 120 17.39 13.37 -0.24
C GLN A 120 17.77 13.17 -1.69
N ARG A 121 18.86 12.44 -1.95
CA ARG A 121 19.33 12.17 -3.30
C ARG A 121 19.96 10.79 -3.39
N TYR A 122 19.48 10.00 -4.34
CA TYR A 122 20.06 8.70 -4.68
C TYR A 122 21.11 8.83 -5.78
N ARG A 123 22.06 7.89 -5.79
CA ARG A 123 22.96 7.65 -6.93
C ARG A 123 22.13 7.22 -8.14
N ASP A 124 22.57 7.55 -9.34
CA ASP A 124 22.02 6.99 -10.59
C ASP A 124 22.58 5.57 -10.84
N THR A 125 22.53 4.74 -9.81
CA THR A 125 22.93 3.32 -9.86
C THR A 125 21.79 2.49 -9.28
N LEU A 126 21.28 1.57 -10.10
CA LEU A 126 20.19 0.67 -9.76
C LEU A 126 20.74 -0.73 -9.47
N LEU A 127 20.38 -1.29 -8.33
CA LEU A 127 20.56 -2.71 -8.04
C LEU A 127 19.20 -3.38 -8.20
N CYS A 128 19.11 -4.30 -9.16
CA CYS A 128 17.92 -5.13 -9.37
C CYS A 128 18.24 -6.57 -9.00
N GLU A 129 17.48 -7.13 -8.06
CA GLU A 129 17.58 -8.52 -7.64
C GLU A 129 16.31 -9.30 -8.01
N GLY A 130 16.47 -10.59 -8.28
CA GLY A 130 15.39 -11.46 -8.77
C GLY A 130 15.23 -11.45 -10.29
N ARG A 131 14.22 -12.17 -10.79
CA ARG A 131 13.95 -12.27 -12.22
C ARG A 131 12.98 -11.16 -12.64
N PRO A 132 13.39 -10.24 -13.54
CA PRO A 132 12.47 -9.23 -14.05
C PRO A 132 11.25 -9.86 -14.73
N SER A 133 10.09 -9.25 -14.53
CA SER A 133 8.84 -9.66 -15.17
C SER A 133 8.35 -8.58 -16.11
N ARG A 134 7.81 -8.99 -17.27
CA ARG A 134 7.22 -8.05 -18.22
C ARG A 134 5.79 -7.74 -17.77
N LEU A 135 5.50 -6.48 -17.45
CA LEU A 135 4.16 -6.03 -17.10
C LEU A 135 3.54 -5.24 -18.25
N ARG A 136 2.21 -5.37 -18.41
CA ARG A 136 1.41 -4.63 -19.39
C ARG A 136 -0.03 -4.48 -18.89
N TYR A 137 -0.46 -3.26 -18.59
CA TYR A 137 -1.78 -2.99 -18.03
C TYR A 137 -2.17 -1.50 -18.20
N CYS A 138 -3.43 -1.18 -17.91
CA CYS A 138 -3.91 0.18 -17.74
C CYS A 138 -4.03 0.48 -16.23
N ILE A 139 -3.60 1.66 -15.80
CA ILE A 139 -3.76 2.14 -14.42
C ILE A 139 -4.39 3.52 -14.42
N ASP A 140 -5.21 3.86 -13.42
CA ASP A 140 -5.85 5.17 -13.34
C ASP A 140 -4.79 6.29 -13.34
N ARG A 141 -5.04 7.36 -14.10
CA ARG A 141 -4.15 8.53 -14.19
C ARG A 141 -4.09 9.33 -12.89
N TYR A 142 -5.21 9.34 -12.16
CA TYR A 142 -5.37 10.04 -10.89
C TYR A 142 -5.86 9.07 -9.82
N GLU A 143 -5.62 9.41 -8.56
CA GLU A 143 -6.13 8.63 -7.44
C GLU A 143 -7.67 8.56 -7.47
N TYR A 144 -8.24 7.45 -6.96
CA TYR A 144 -9.68 7.21 -6.96
C TYR A 144 -10.45 8.44 -6.40
N PRO A 145 -11.45 8.97 -7.12
CA PRO A 145 -12.22 8.36 -8.22
C PRO A 145 -11.68 8.59 -9.65
N GLY A 146 -10.42 8.99 -9.81
CA GLY A 146 -9.84 9.22 -11.15
C GLY A 146 -10.27 10.54 -11.79
N ILE A 147 -10.85 11.46 -11.01
CA ILE A 147 -11.39 12.74 -11.49
C ILE A 147 -10.46 13.88 -11.07
N VAL A 148 -9.90 14.58 -12.04
CA VAL A 148 -9.07 15.78 -11.82
C VAL A 148 -9.86 16.85 -11.06
N GLY A 149 -9.20 17.56 -10.14
CA GLY A 149 -9.86 18.60 -9.34
C GLY A 149 -10.62 18.08 -8.12
N THR A 150 -10.76 16.76 -7.94
CA THR A 150 -11.42 16.16 -6.77
C THR A 150 -10.41 15.67 -5.74
N LYS A 151 -10.78 15.65 -4.45
CA LYS A 151 -9.93 15.06 -3.41
C LYS A 151 -10.00 13.52 -3.50
N PRO A 152 -8.87 12.80 -3.48
CA PRO A 152 -8.85 11.34 -3.50
C PRO A 152 -9.65 10.74 -2.35
N ALA A 153 -10.41 9.68 -2.54
CA ALA A 153 -11.20 9.06 -1.47
C ALA A 153 -10.30 8.54 -0.31
N VAL A 154 -10.82 8.60 0.92
CA VAL A 154 -10.14 8.15 2.15
C VAL A 154 -11.09 7.39 3.04
N MET A 155 -10.57 6.81 4.13
CA MET A 155 -11.35 6.01 5.08
C MET A 155 -12.05 4.82 4.42
N MET A 156 -11.46 4.30 3.34
CA MET A 156 -11.93 3.12 2.62
C MET A 156 -11.15 1.88 3.09
N SER A 157 -11.88 0.80 3.37
CA SER A 157 -11.29 -0.52 3.53
C SER A 157 -10.86 -1.10 2.18
N PHE A 158 -9.99 -2.13 2.21
CA PHE A 158 -9.60 -2.86 1.01
C PHE A 158 -10.80 -3.44 0.24
N ARG A 159 -11.83 -3.91 0.96
CA ARG A 159 -13.07 -4.42 0.33
C ARG A 159 -13.85 -3.33 -0.38
N GLN A 160 -13.96 -2.14 0.22
CA GLN A 160 -14.59 -0.99 -0.41
C GLN A 160 -13.82 -0.51 -1.63
N ALA A 161 -12.48 -0.43 -1.55
CA ALA A 161 -11.64 -0.04 -2.68
C ALA A 161 -11.79 -1.02 -3.85
N ARG A 162 -11.76 -2.33 -3.59
CA ARG A 162 -12.00 -3.37 -4.60
C ARG A 162 -13.38 -3.24 -5.24
N ALA A 163 -14.44 -3.15 -4.44
CA ALA A 163 -15.80 -3.04 -4.94
C ALA A 163 -16.02 -1.76 -5.76
N ALA A 164 -15.38 -0.65 -5.38
CA ALA A 164 -15.43 0.60 -6.13
C ALA A 164 -14.82 0.46 -7.52
N CYS A 165 -13.63 -0.15 -7.64
CA CYS A 165 -13.04 -0.45 -8.94
C CYS A 165 -13.92 -1.40 -9.79
N GLU A 166 -14.46 -2.46 -9.18
CA GLU A 166 -15.31 -3.44 -9.87
C GLU A 166 -16.62 -2.81 -10.40
N THR A 167 -17.20 -1.87 -9.65
CA THR A 167 -18.39 -1.10 -10.08
C THR A 167 -18.13 -0.28 -11.34
N GLU A 168 -16.90 0.21 -11.53
CA GLU A 168 -16.46 0.92 -12.74
C GLU A 168 -16.01 -0.02 -13.87
N GLY A 169 -16.18 -1.34 -13.73
CA GLY A 169 -15.68 -2.32 -14.71
C GLY A 169 -14.15 -2.47 -14.72
N LYS A 170 -13.48 -1.97 -13.67
CA LYS A 170 -12.03 -2.08 -13.46
C LYS A 170 -11.72 -3.15 -12.42
N ARG A 171 -10.45 -3.26 -12.05
CA ARG A 171 -10.00 -4.02 -10.87
C ARG A 171 -9.03 -3.18 -10.06
N LEU A 172 -8.93 -3.47 -8.77
CA LEU A 172 -7.89 -2.88 -7.94
C LEU A 172 -6.49 -3.27 -8.45
N CYS A 173 -5.57 -2.32 -8.50
CA CYS A 173 -4.19 -2.55 -8.94
C CYS A 173 -3.46 -3.54 -8.02
N TYR A 174 -2.57 -4.34 -8.58
CA TYR A 174 -1.63 -5.13 -7.78
C TYR A 174 -0.45 -4.26 -7.31
N ALA A 175 0.27 -4.73 -6.28
CA ALA A 175 1.37 -3.96 -5.69
C ALA A 175 2.54 -3.73 -6.68
N ASP A 176 2.86 -4.73 -7.50
CA ASP A 176 3.88 -4.66 -8.55
C ASP A 176 3.47 -3.72 -9.69
N GLU A 177 2.19 -3.69 -10.05
CA GLU A 177 1.64 -2.72 -10.99
C GLU A 177 1.77 -1.30 -10.44
N TRP A 178 1.31 -1.07 -9.22
CA TRP A 178 1.39 0.26 -8.62
C TRP A 178 2.83 0.75 -8.48
N ALA A 179 3.75 -0.12 -8.03
CA ALA A 179 5.17 0.19 -7.93
C ALA A 179 5.77 0.53 -9.30
N PHE A 180 5.58 -0.34 -10.29
CA PHE A 180 6.14 -0.11 -11.62
C PHE A 180 5.61 1.17 -12.27
N ALA A 181 4.30 1.45 -12.14
CA ALA A 181 3.69 2.68 -12.63
C ALA A 181 4.28 3.93 -11.97
N CYS A 182 4.68 3.86 -10.70
CA CYS A 182 5.35 4.97 -10.01
C CYS A 182 6.82 5.11 -10.42
N GLU A 183 7.55 4.01 -10.45
CA GLU A 183 9.00 4.00 -10.68
C GLU A 183 9.38 4.28 -12.13
N GLY A 184 8.52 3.90 -13.09
CA GLY A 184 8.81 4.03 -14.51
C GLY A 184 9.80 2.98 -15.03
N LYS A 185 10.06 3.00 -16.34
CA LYS A 185 11.02 2.10 -17.01
C LYS A 185 12.46 2.21 -16.49
N ARG A 186 12.79 3.32 -15.82
CA ARG A 186 14.11 3.58 -15.22
C ARG A 186 14.20 3.12 -13.77
N THR A 187 13.11 2.60 -13.20
CA THR A 187 13.05 2.16 -11.80
C THR A 187 13.48 3.29 -10.86
N LEU A 188 12.84 4.46 -10.96
CA LEU A 188 13.22 5.64 -10.18
C LEU A 188 12.76 5.52 -8.71
N PRO A 189 13.55 5.98 -7.73
CA PRO A 189 13.20 5.92 -6.31
C PRO A 189 12.10 6.92 -5.93
N TYR A 190 11.94 8.01 -6.70
CA TYR A 190 10.79 8.90 -6.62
C TYR A 190 10.13 8.98 -7.99
N PRO A 191 8.80 9.16 -8.06
CA PRO A 191 8.10 9.23 -9.34
C PRO A 191 8.70 10.25 -10.32
N TYR A 192 9.26 11.33 -9.79
CA TYR A 192 9.78 12.45 -10.55
C TYR A 192 11.32 12.51 -10.63
N GLY A 193 12.06 11.48 -10.18
CA GLY A 193 13.52 11.44 -10.31
C GLY A 193 14.29 10.82 -9.14
N LEU A 194 15.58 11.15 -9.08
CA LEU A 194 16.53 10.66 -8.06
C LEU A 194 16.60 11.52 -6.79
N GLU A 195 16.04 12.73 -6.85
CA GLU A 195 16.11 13.73 -5.79
C GLU A 195 14.73 13.99 -5.21
N ARG A 196 14.63 13.93 -3.89
CA ARG A 196 13.42 14.18 -3.13
C ARG A 196 13.11 15.68 -3.12
N ASP A 197 11.88 16.03 -3.47
CA ASP A 197 11.48 17.43 -3.58
C ASP A 197 10.09 17.64 -2.97
N GLN A 198 10.07 18.39 -1.86
CA GLN A 198 8.85 18.72 -1.13
C GLN A 198 7.95 19.73 -1.85
N THR A 199 8.44 20.40 -2.90
CA THR A 199 7.61 21.28 -3.73
C THR A 199 6.91 20.55 -4.86
N ARG A 200 7.33 19.31 -5.17
CA ARG A 200 6.72 18.50 -6.25
C ARG A 200 5.53 17.70 -5.76
N CYS A 201 5.72 16.94 -4.69
CA CYS A 201 4.70 16.08 -4.08
C CYS A 201 4.41 16.49 -2.65
N LEU A 202 3.27 16.04 -2.11
CA LEU A 202 2.84 16.29 -0.74
C LEU A 202 3.63 15.42 0.24
N VAL A 203 4.91 15.75 0.40
CA VAL A 203 5.85 15.06 1.28
C VAL A 203 6.40 16.03 2.32
N ASP A 204 7.03 15.48 3.35
CA ASP A 204 7.74 16.24 4.40
C ASP A 204 6.91 17.27 5.18
N ARG A 205 5.58 17.19 5.12
CA ARG A 205 4.69 18.00 5.94
C ARG A 205 4.77 17.59 7.42
N PRO A 206 4.78 18.53 8.38
CA PRO A 206 4.68 18.23 9.82
C PRO A 206 3.43 17.42 10.12
N SER A 207 3.44 16.49 11.08
CA SER A 207 2.20 15.83 11.48
C SER A 207 1.32 16.83 12.22
N PRO A 208 0.01 16.92 11.93
CA PRO A 208 -0.89 17.71 12.76
C PRO A 208 -0.96 17.06 14.15
N ILE A 209 -1.10 17.90 15.18
CA ILE A 209 -1.50 17.44 16.51
C ILE A 209 -2.97 17.07 16.42
N VAL A 210 -3.31 15.87 16.87
CA VAL A 210 -4.68 15.34 16.89
C VAL A 210 -5.31 15.69 18.23
N ASP A 211 -6.48 16.32 18.19
CA ASP A 211 -7.32 16.51 19.36
C ASP A 211 -8.06 15.19 19.63
N ARG A 212 -7.62 14.47 20.67
CA ARG A 212 -8.17 13.15 20.99
C ARG A 212 -9.57 13.23 21.61
N GLU A 213 -9.88 14.33 22.28
CA GLU A 213 -11.17 14.53 22.94
C GLU A 213 -12.23 14.84 21.88
N ALA A 214 -11.91 15.74 20.95
CA ALA A 214 -12.76 16.01 19.80
C ALA A 214 -12.98 14.77 18.92
N LEU A 215 -11.92 13.96 18.70
CA LEU A 215 -12.03 12.72 17.91
C LEU A 215 -12.89 11.65 18.60
N ALA A 216 -12.95 11.64 19.93
CA ALA A 216 -13.77 10.71 20.71
C ALA A 216 -15.23 11.18 20.88
N ASN A 217 -15.51 12.47 20.67
CA ASN A 217 -16.83 13.05 20.83
C ASN A 217 -17.63 13.00 19.50
N PRO A 218 -18.79 12.30 19.43
CA PRO A 218 -19.62 12.26 18.22
C PRO A 218 -20.08 13.64 17.71
N ARG A 219 -20.11 14.66 18.58
CA ARG A 219 -20.49 16.03 18.18
C ARG A 219 -19.36 16.77 17.44
N ASP A 220 -18.10 16.44 17.72
CA ASP A 220 -16.94 17.20 17.25
C ASP A 220 -16.09 16.43 16.24
N VAL A 221 -16.25 15.10 16.18
CA VAL A 221 -15.44 14.20 15.35
C VAL A 221 -15.35 14.61 13.89
N SER A 222 -16.44 15.08 13.28
CA SER A 222 -16.44 15.52 11.88
C SER A 222 -15.63 16.78 11.65
N LEU A 223 -15.65 17.72 12.60
CA LEU A 223 -14.86 18.95 12.54
C LEU A 223 -13.38 18.63 12.70
N GLU A 224 -13.03 17.74 13.63
CA GLU A 224 -11.64 17.33 13.81
C GLU A 224 -11.11 16.56 12.59
N ILE A 225 -11.88 15.63 12.01
CA ILE A 225 -11.51 14.96 10.75
C ILE A 225 -11.31 15.97 9.62
N GLN A 226 -12.18 16.97 9.49
CA GLN A 226 -12.07 18.00 8.47
C GLN A 226 -10.81 18.86 8.67
N ARG A 227 -10.49 19.24 9.92
CA ARG A 227 -9.29 20.00 10.26
C ARG A 227 -8.01 19.22 9.95
N LEU A 228 -8.03 17.90 10.16
CA LEU A 228 -6.91 17.01 9.88
C LEU A 228 -6.74 16.64 8.38
N ASP A 229 -7.78 16.83 7.56
CA ASP A 229 -7.75 16.49 6.13
C ASP A 229 -6.87 17.46 5.32
N ARG A 230 -5.68 16.98 4.98
CA ARG A 230 -4.68 17.71 4.19
C ARG A 230 -4.57 17.22 2.74
N ARG A 231 -5.53 16.43 2.26
CA ARG A 231 -5.59 16.07 0.84
C ARG A 231 -5.67 17.32 0.00
N VAL A 232 -4.98 17.29 -1.13
CA VAL A 232 -5.15 18.24 -2.21
C VAL A 232 -5.93 17.58 -3.33
N ALA A 233 -6.52 18.38 -4.21
CA ALA A 233 -7.21 17.85 -5.37
C ALA A 233 -6.25 17.09 -6.30
N SER A 234 -6.68 15.98 -6.88
CA SER A 234 -5.90 15.26 -7.90
C SER A 234 -5.58 16.20 -9.06
N GLY A 235 -4.34 16.13 -9.54
CA GLY A 235 -3.81 17.02 -10.58
C GLY A 235 -3.34 18.40 -10.10
N SER A 236 -3.58 18.80 -8.84
CA SER A 236 -3.07 20.08 -8.30
C SER A 236 -1.55 20.14 -8.14
N GLN A 237 -0.87 18.99 -8.23
CA GLN A 237 0.57 18.86 -8.12
C GLN A 237 1.15 18.33 -9.44
N PRO A 238 1.27 19.17 -10.49
CA PRO A 238 1.61 18.71 -11.84
C PRO A 238 3.01 18.10 -11.97
N GLN A 239 3.89 18.38 -11.00
CA GLN A 239 5.24 17.82 -10.94
C GLN A 239 5.31 16.51 -10.12
N CYS A 240 4.25 16.16 -9.38
CA CYS A 240 4.11 14.88 -8.69
C CYS A 240 3.59 13.81 -9.66
N ARG A 241 4.38 13.47 -10.67
CA ARG A 241 4.00 12.48 -11.68
C ARG A 241 5.14 11.52 -11.94
N SER A 242 4.78 10.28 -12.27
CA SER A 242 5.74 9.28 -12.75
C SER A 242 6.16 9.55 -14.19
N PRO A 243 7.13 8.80 -14.75
CA PRO A 243 7.55 8.94 -16.15
C PRO A 243 6.59 8.33 -17.18
N PHE A 244 5.43 7.80 -16.77
CA PHE A 244 4.40 7.27 -17.65
C PHE A 244 3.30 8.30 -17.97
#